data_AF-A0AAP2MQ12-F1
#
_entry.id   AF-A0AAP2MQ12-F1
#
_cell.length_a   1.000
_cell.length_b   1.000
_cell.length_c   1.000
_cell.angle_alpha   90.00
_cell.angle_beta   90.00
_cell.angle_gamma   90.00
#
_symmetry.space_group_name_H-M   'P 1'
#
loop_
_entity.id
_entity.type
_entity.pdbx_description
1 polymer ?
#
loop_
_entity_poly.entity_id
_entity_poly.type
_entity_poly.pdbx_seq_one_letter_code
_entity_poly.pdbx_strand_id
1 'polypeptide(L)'
;MSRRLDASPRDAALRAAIVAAANPLHFNNRPGSVARQCALGLFVAALSDHLALDFPESADALRALVFSPATPSNPADHTQQQPEHQQ
;
A
#
# COMPACT_ATOMS: atom_id res chain seq x y z
N MET A 1 -20.31 8.76 27.64
CA MET A 1 -18.92 8.29 27.78
C MET A 1 -18.46 7.69 26.46
N SER A 2 -17.72 8.47 25.66
CA SER A 2 -17.22 8.02 24.37
C SER A 2 -16.05 7.07 24.59
N ARG A 3 -16.22 5.79 24.23
CA ARG A 3 -15.15 4.79 24.20
C ARG A 3 -14.13 5.26 23.16
N ARG A 4 -13.02 5.85 23.60
CA ARG A 4 -11.82 5.93 22.76
C ARG A 4 -11.46 4.49 22.47
N LEU A 5 -11.67 4.06 21.24
CA LEU A 5 -11.06 2.84 20.73
C LEU A 5 -9.57 3.17 20.71
N ASP A 6 -8.82 2.73 21.73
CA ASP A 6 -7.38 2.62 21.60
C ASP A 6 -7.14 1.78 20.35
N ALA A 7 -6.69 2.44 19.28
CA ALA A 7 -6.34 1.76 18.06
C ALA A 7 -5.29 0.71 18.44
N SER A 8 -5.42 -0.51 17.92
CA SER A 8 -4.43 -1.54 18.21
C SER A 8 -3.04 -1.00 17.83
N PRO A 9 -1.96 -1.39 18.51
CA PRO A 9 -0.61 -0.95 18.14
C PRO A 9 -0.31 -1.18 16.65
N ARG A 10 -0.90 -2.23 16.07
CA ARG A 10 -0.86 -2.54 14.64
C ARG A 10 -1.57 -1.48 13.78
N ASP A 11 -2.77 -1.05 14.15
CA ASP A 11 -3.48 0.02 13.43
C ASP A 11 -2.74 1.36 13.53
N ALA A 12 -2.11 1.63 14.69
CA ALA A 12 -1.30 2.82 14.88
C ALA A 12 -0.05 2.81 13.98
N ALA A 13 0.65 1.67 13.88
CA ALA A 13 1.79 1.48 12.98
C ALA A 13 1.38 1.64 11.51
N LEU A 14 0.28 1.00 11.09
CA LEU A 14 -0.25 1.15 9.74
C LEU A 14 -0.61 2.60 9.41
N ARG A 15 -1.28 3.28 10.34
CA ARG A 15 -1.62 4.70 10.18
C ARG A 15 -0.36 5.57 10.07
N ALA A 16 0.68 5.29 10.86
CA ALA A 16 1.94 6.02 10.78
C ALA A 16 2.63 5.82 9.42
N ALA A 17 2.65 4.58 8.90
CA ALA A 17 3.18 4.27 7.56
C ALA A 17 2.42 5.03 6.45
N ILE A 18 1.10 5.08 6.53
CA ILE A 18 0.25 5.85 5.58
C ILE A 18 0.60 7.34 5.62
N VAL A 19 0.73 7.93 6.80
CA VAL A 19 1.08 9.34 6.95
C VAL A 19 2.48 9.62 6.41
N ALA A 20 3.46 8.78 6.74
CA ALA A 20 4.83 8.93 6.26
C ALA A 20 4.91 8.87 4.73
N ALA A 21 4.24 7.90 4.11
CA ALA A 21 4.18 7.74 2.66
C ALA A 21 3.47 8.90 1.95
N ALA A 22 2.45 9.50 2.58
CA ALA A 22 1.69 10.61 2.02
C ALA A 22 2.41 11.96 2.14
N ASN A 23 3.23 12.16 3.17
CA ASN A 23 3.88 13.43 3.50
C ASN A 23 4.65 14.10 2.34
N PRO A 24 5.45 13.37 1.53
CA PRO A 24 6.19 14.00 0.43
C PRO A 24 5.33 14.31 -0.81
N LEU A 25 4.06 13.90 -0.86
CA LEU A 25 3.23 13.95 -2.07
C LEU A 25 2.19 15.08 -2.05
N HIS A 26 1.91 15.62 -3.23
CA HIS A 26 0.89 16.65 -3.40
C HIS A 26 -0.44 16.08 -3.87
N PHE A 27 -1.43 16.07 -2.98
CA PHE A 27 -2.77 15.58 -3.27
C PHE A 27 -3.76 16.68 -3.68
N ASN A 28 -3.35 17.94 -3.83
CA ASN A 28 -4.23 19.05 -4.24
C ASN A 28 -4.52 19.04 -5.76
N ASN A 29 -4.81 17.86 -6.30
CA ASN A 29 -5.25 17.66 -7.67
C ASN A 29 -6.76 17.38 -7.67
N ARG A 30 -7.45 17.78 -8.74
CA ARG A 30 -8.89 17.47 -8.89
C ARG A 30 -9.12 15.96 -8.73
N PRO A 31 -10.10 15.52 -7.91
CA PRO A 31 -10.46 14.12 -7.80
C PRO A 31 -10.74 13.50 -9.18
N GLY A 32 -10.22 12.29 -9.42
CA GLY A 32 -10.36 11.58 -10.69
C GLY A 32 -9.50 12.09 -11.85
N SER A 33 -8.71 13.16 -11.68
CA SER A 33 -7.75 13.59 -12.70
C SER A 33 -6.58 12.62 -12.82
N VAL A 34 -5.95 12.59 -14.00
CA VAL A 34 -4.71 11.83 -14.23
C VAL A 34 -3.62 12.24 -13.23
N ALA A 35 -3.47 13.53 -12.94
CA ALA A 35 -2.53 14.02 -11.92
C ALA A 35 -2.83 13.42 -10.53
N ARG A 36 -4.10 13.28 -10.15
CA ARG A 36 -4.49 12.62 -8.90
C ARG A 36 -4.20 11.12 -8.94
N GLN A 37 -4.43 10.45 -10.06
CA GLN A 37 -4.10 9.03 -10.24
C GLN A 37 -2.59 8.78 -10.17
N CYS A 38 -1.77 9.62 -10.80
CA CYS A 38 -0.31 9.56 -10.69
C CYS A 38 0.17 9.74 -9.26
N ALA A 39 -0.37 10.73 -8.53
CA ALA A 39 -0.04 10.94 -7.12
C ALA A 39 -0.40 9.72 -6.25
N LEU A 40 -1.53 9.07 -6.53
CA LEU A 40 -1.92 7.83 -5.84
C LEU A 40 -1.01 6.65 -6.20
N GLY A 41 -0.56 6.52 -7.45
CA GLY A 41 0.42 5.51 -7.84
C GLY A 41 1.75 5.67 -7.11
N LEU A 42 2.28 6.90 -7.05
CA LEU A 42 3.49 7.23 -6.27
C LEU A 42 3.29 6.97 -4.78
N PHE A 43 2.10 7.25 -4.25
CA PHE A 43 1.76 6.97 -2.85
C PHE A 43 1.82 5.48 -2.54
N VAL A 44 1.27 4.62 -3.39
CA VAL A 44 1.31 3.16 -3.18
C VAL A 44 2.76 2.65 -3.23
N ALA A 45 3.60 3.19 -4.12
CA ALA A 45 5.02 2.87 -4.15
C ALA A 45 5.72 3.23 -2.83
N ALA A 46 5.59 4.48 -2.36
CA ALA A 46 6.17 4.93 -1.10
C ALA A 46 5.62 4.15 0.11
N LEU A 47 4.33 3.83 0.11
CA LEU A 47 3.71 3.04 1.16
C LEU A 47 4.32 1.64 1.25
N SER A 48 4.60 1.00 0.11
CA SER A 48 5.22 -0.33 0.10
C SER A 48 6.59 -0.34 0.81
N ASP A 49 7.37 0.73 0.68
CA ASP A 49 8.66 0.87 1.36
C ASP A 49 8.50 1.08 2.87
N HIS A 50 7.53 1.90 3.29
CA HIS A 50 7.24 2.13 4.70
C HIS A 50 6.65 0.90 5.40
N LEU A 51 5.87 0.08 4.69
CA LEU A 51 5.30 -1.15 5.24
C LEU A 51 6.34 -2.26 5.41
N ALA A 52 7.48 -2.23 4.71
CA ALA A 52 8.45 -3.33 4.73
C ALA A 52 9.03 -3.62 6.14
N LEU A 53 8.93 -2.67 7.07
CA LEU A 53 9.41 -2.82 8.45
C LEU A 53 8.43 -3.62 9.33
N ASP A 54 7.15 -3.26 9.29
CA ASP A 54 6.14 -3.79 10.22
C ASP A 54 5.12 -4.73 9.55
N PHE A 55 5.05 -4.72 8.22
CA PHE A 55 4.08 -5.44 7.38
C PHE A 55 4.72 -5.99 6.08
N PRO A 56 5.74 -6.88 6.17
CA PRO A 56 6.53 -7.32 5.03
C PRO A 56 5.70 -7.99 3.93
N GLU A 57 4.74 -8.86 4.27
CA GLU A 57 3.88 -9.50 3.27
C GLU A 57 3.00 -8.49 2.50
N SER A 58 2.49 -7.47 3.21
CA SER A 58 1.70 -6.40 2.58
C SER A 58 2.58 -5.51 1.71
N ALA A 59 3.82 -5.24 2.13
CA ALA A 59 4.79 -4.51 1.34
C ALA A 59 5.11 -5.25 0.03
N ASP A 60 5.38 -6.55 0.09
CA ASP A 60 5.70 -7.35 -1.09
C ASP A 60 4.52 -7.45 -2.06
N ALA A 61 3.29 -7.59 -1.54
CA ALA A 61 2.09 -7.55 -2.37
C ALA A 61 1.94 -6.21 -3.11
N LEU A 62 2.15 -5.08 -2.42
CA LEU A 62 2.10 -3.76 -3.07
C LEU A 62 3.26 -3.56 -4.06
N ARG A 63 4.47 -4.03 -3.75
CA ARG A 63 5.62 -3.97 -4.66
C ARG A 63 5.38 -4.78 -5.92
N ALA A 64 4.79 -5.96 -5.82
CA ALA A 64 4.40 -6.75 -6.97
C ALA A 64 3.46 -5.97 -7.91
N LEU A 65 2.50 -5.21 -7.37
CA LEU A 65 1.64 -4.35 -8.18
C LEU A 65 2.39 -3.18 -8.84
N VAL A 66 3.22 -2.48 -8.06
CA VAL A 66 3.87 -1.23 -8.49
C VAL A 66 4.99 -1.50 -9.51
N PHE A 67 5.73 -2.58 -9.34
CA PHE A 67 6.92 -2.89 -10.12
C PHE A 67 6.71 -4.05 -11.10
N SER A 68 5.50 -4.64 -11.18
CA SER A 68 5.20 -5.64 -12.20
C SER A 68 5.43 -5.07 -13.60
N PRO A 69 5.97 -5.87 -14.53
CA PRO A 69 5.95 -5.51 -15.93
C PRO A 69 4.52 -5.30 -16.43
N ALA A 70 4.37 -4.56 -17.53
CA ALA A 70 3.10 -4.38 -18.19
C ALA A 70 2.60 -5.72 -18.75
N THR A 71 1.57 -6.27 -18.12
CA THR A 71 0.92 -7.53 -18.53
C THR A 71 -0.56 -7.29 -18.84
N PRO A 72 -1.19 -8.09 -19.73
CA PRO A 72 -2.64 -8.06 -19.93
C PRO A 72 -3.43 -8.53 -18.70
N SER A 73 -2.80 -9.36 -17.87
CA SER A 73 -3.36 -9.89 -16.62
C SER A 73 -3.16 -8.92 -15.46
N ASN A 74 -4.01 -9.03 -14.42
CA ASN A 74 -3.89 -8.23 -13.22
C ASN A 74 -2.75 -8.77 -12.33
N PRO A 75 -1.72 -7.98 -12.00
CA PRO A 75 -0.62 -8.43 -11.15
C PRO A 75 -1.07 -8.87 -9.74
N ALA A 76 -2.24 -8.43 -9.29
CA ALA A 76 -2.85 -8.84 -8.01
C ALA A 76 -3.23 -10.34 -7.99
N ASP A 77 -3.42 -10.98 -9.14
CA ASP A 77 -3.86 -12.37 -9.20
C ASP A 77 -2.72 -13.33 -8.78
N HIS A 78 -1.45 -12.92 -8.96
CA HIS A 78 -0.28 -13.71 -8.56
C HIS A 78 -0.08 -13.80 -7.05
N THR A 79 -0.52 -12.78 -6.29
CA THR A 79 -0.45 -12.79 -4.82
C THR A 79 -1.39 -13.80 -4.15
N GLN A 80 -2.37 -14.35 -4.88
CA GLN A 80 -3.24 -15.41 -4.37
C GLN A 80 -2.67 -16.84 -4.56
N GLN A 81 -1.56 -17.02 -5.29
CA GLN A 81 -1.07 -18.36 -5.67
C GLN A 81 0.01 -18.96 -4.76
N GLN A 82 0.41 -18.32 -3.67
CA GLN A 82 1.22 -18.95 -2.61
C GLN A 82 0.34 -19.08 -1.36
N PRO A 83 -0.34 -20.23 -1.20
CA PRO A 83 0.30 -21.31 -0.45
C PRO A 83 -0.21 -22.71 -0.85
N GLU A 84 0.39 -23.40 -1.84
CA GLU A 84 0.06 -24.84 -2.05
C GLU A 84 1.23 -25.75 -2.47
N HIS A 85 2.50 -25.37 -2.27
CA HIS A 85 3.59 -26.36 -2.43
C HIS A 85 4.74 -26.15 -1.46
N GLN A 86 4.65 -26.79 -0.29
CA GLN A 86 5.82 -27.47 0.25
C GLN A 86 5.37 -28.75 0.98
N GLN A 87 5.80 -29.86 0.36
CA GLN A 87 5.58 -31.26 0.75
C GLN A 87 6.33 -31.62 2.03
#